data_AF-A0A812TCN9-F1
#
_entry.id   AF-A0A812TCN9-F1
#
_cell.length_a   1.000
_cell.length_b   1.000
_cell.length_c   1.000
_cell.angle_alpha   90.00
_cell.angle_beta   90.00
_cell.angle_gamma   90.00
#
_symmetry.space_group_name_H-M   'P 1'
#
loop_
_entity.id
_entity.type
_entity.pdbx_description
1 polymer ?
#
loop_
_entity_poly.entity_id
_entity_poly.type
_entity_poly.pdbx_seq_one_letter_code
_entity_poly.pdbx_strand_id
1 'polypeptide(L)'
;MFCLDPGFTPVEFHTLSYYTFLACEVLSNGMQAICTNMKLRCLSWDRIAKCCEVLMVIFVCMASVILVLYTTVLAYLPGHTTYSVICFLILLPICGAIIGFQFWAFCCAISQAKAHYLDNWEDVRSTVLLLRINALLTLIGPLISGVAIACVANEIFSRNTNITRLAGSELLVAFEFGLQIFNSLVLCGMVGPWSRPTEAFTELATRGFVVAKRVPFKGIINPEACGCIASFPGKYAERWVEAVAEATQSKDCSVACVFLTDAASGLGMHARNPETDECWCKALYGDVPAEAYLSIVDKHDKDLLFRRADAEAMGQHLLIKDSSLSQLEWDTKKEAAMSLVEKMSRNNNRRAPWGCQWFEEWMKNIEAASVQNQQLHVFYFENSVGQGKVSWSELSNKDAIEAARKSTGLGASQTAEVAYLDKLGLPYVEHDVMDFPEVIARLRRRSL
;
A
#
# COMPACT_ATOMS: atom_id res chain seq x y z
N MET A 1 -16.48 30.98 -38.09
CA MET A 1 -16.92 32.17 -38.84
C MET A 1 -17.15 33.30 -37.84
N PHE A 2 -16.04 33.80 -37.28
CA PHE A 2 -16.01 34.99 -36.43
C PHE A 2 -15.41 36.10 -37.32
N CYS A 3 -16.01 37.30 -37.33
CA CYS A 3 -15.51 38.45 -38.08
C CYS A 3 -14.13 38.84 -37.54
N LEU A 4 -13.07 38.48 -38.25
CA LEU A 4 -11.72 38.94 -37.98
C LEU A 4 -11.54 40.35 -38.57
N ASP A 5 -10.87 41.19 -37.79
CA ASP A 5 -10.46 42.54 -38.15
C ASP A 5 -9.65 42.53 -39.46
N PRO A 6 -10.00 43.32 -40.49
CA PRO A 6 -9.33 43.31 -41.80
C PRO A 6 -7.85 43.74 -41.78
N GLY A 7 -7.30 44.10 -40.62
CA GLY A 7 -5.90 44.50 -40.44
C GLY A 7 -4.89 43.36 -40.22
N PHE A 8 -5.32 42.12 -39.98
CA PHE A 8 -4.36 41.02 -39.73
C PHE A 8 -3.74 40.51 -41.03
N THR A 9 -2.41 40.54 -41.10
CA THR A 9 -1.71 39.88 -42.19
C THR A 9 -1.81 38.35 -42.01
N PRO A 10 -1.91 37.55 -43.10
CA PRO A 10 -1.96 36.08 -43.01
C PRO A 10 -0.84 35.48 -42.16
N VAL A 11 0.33 36.10 -42.15
CA VAL A 11 1.52 35.66 -41.39
C VAL A 11 1.31 35.75 -39.87
N GLU A 12 0.66 36.81 -39.39
CA GLU A 12 0.37 37.00 -37.96
C GLU A 12 -0.66 35.98 -37.46
N PHE A 13 -1.65 35.64 -38.29
CA PHE A 13 -2.67 34.63 -37.96
C PHE A 13 -2.05 33.23 -37.80
N HIS A 14 -1.16 32.82 -38.70
CA HIS A 14 -0.48 31.52 -38.61
C HIS A 14 0.44 31.41 -37.38
N THR A 15 1.12 32.51 -37.04
CA THR A 15 2.00 32.57 -35.87
C THR A 15 1.21 32.39 -34.57
N LEU A 16 0.05 33.05 -34.45
CA LEU A 16 -0.83 32.90 -33.29
C LEU A 16 -1.41 31.48 -33.18
N SER A 17 -1.78 30.87 -34.31
CA SER A 17 -2.27 29.48 -34.34
C SER A 17 -1.22 28.49 -33.82
N TYR A 18 0.06 28.69 -34.18
CA TYR A 18 1.16 27.84 -33.72
C TYR A 18 1.38 27.90 -32.20
N TYR A 19 1.46 29.10 -31.63
CA TYR A 19 1.63 29.25 -30.17
C TYR A 19 0.44 28.66 -29.41
N THR A 20 -0.77 28.83 -29.94
CA THR A 20 -1.99 28.22 -29.38
C THR A 20 -1.88 26.70 -29.39
N PHE A 21 -1.48 26.11 -30.52
CA PHE A 21 -1.27 24.66 -30.65
C PHE A 21 -0.24 24.14 -29.65
N LEU A 22 0.95 24.77 -29.59
CA LEU A 22 2.00 24.35 -28.66
C LEU A 22 1.57 24.45 -27.20
N ALA A 23 0.81 25.49 -26.84
CA ALA A 23 0.26 25.63 -25.49
C ALA A 23 -0.74 24.51 -25.18
N CYS A 24 -1.62 24.18 -26.12
CA CYS A 24 -2.56 23.06 -25.99
C CYS A 24 -1.82 21.73 -25.79
N GLU A 25 -0.79 21.44 -26.58
CA GLU A 25 0.04 20.24 -26.47
C GLU A 25 0.70 20.09 -25.10
N VAL A 26 1.28 21.17 -24.58
CA VAL A 26 1.93 21.18 -23.26
C VAL A 26 0.90 20.95 -22.15
N LEU A 27 -0.25 21.63 -22.21
CA LEU A 27 -1.31 21.51 -21.20
C LEU A 27 -1.91 20.09 -21.18
N SER A 28 -2.20 19.53 -22.35
CA SER A 28 -2.76 18.19 -22.45
C SER A 28 -1.81 17.11 -21.95
N ASN A 29 -0.53 17.15 -22.36
CA ASN A 29 0.46 16.19 -21.89
C ASN A 29 0.73 16.33 -20.38
N GLY A 30 0.74 17.57 -19.86
CA GLY A 30 0.82 17.84 -18.44
C GLY A 30 -0.36 17.25 -17.66
N MET A 31 -1.60 17.47 -18.15
CA MET A 31 -2.81 16.91 -17.55
C MET A 31 -2.81 15.38 -17.57
N GLN A 32 -2.42 14.77 -18.69
CA GLN A 32 -2.25 13.33 -18.81
C GLN A 32 -1.25 12.77 -17.79
N ALA A 33 -0.09 13.41 -17.61
CA ALA A 33 0.91 12.98 -16.65
C ALA A 33 0.42 13.13 -15.19
N ILE A 34 -0.31 14.21 -14.88
CA ILE A 34 -0.93 14.43 -13.56
C ILE A 34 -1.99 13.36 -13.26
N CYS A 35 -2.94 13.13 -14.17
CA CYS A 35 -3.97 12.11 -13.97
C CYS A 35 -3.36 10.70 -13.86
N THR A 36 -2.28 10.43 -14.59
CA THR A 36 -1.52 9.18 -14.45
C THR A 36 -0.90 9.05 -13.05
N ASN A 37 -0.24 10.09 -12.53
CA ASN A 37 0.34 10.06 -11.18
C ASN A 37 -0.73 9.91 -10.09
N MET A 38 -1.90 10.53 -10.24
CA MET A 38 -3.03 10.31 -9.34
C MET A 38 -3.43 8.83 -9.31
N LYS A 39 -3.53 8.17 -10.48
CA LYS A 39 -3.80 6.73 -10.56
C LYS A 39 -2.70 5.90 -9.92
N LEU A 40 -1.43 6.24 -10.12
CA LEU A 40 -0.31 5.55 -9.47
C LEU A 40 -0.40 5.63 -7.94
N ARG A 41 -0.78 6.79 -7.39
CA ARG A 41 -1.03 6.94 -5.94
C ARG A 41 -2.22 6.10 -5.48
N CYS A 42 -3.30 6.05 -6.26
CA CYS A 42 -4.43 5.15 -5.96
C CYS A 42 -4.01 3.68 -5.95
N LEU A 43 -3.05 3.28 -6.79
CA LEU A 43 -2.43 1.95 -6.79
C LEU A 43 -1.39 1.76 -5.67
N SER A 44 -1.10 2.80 -4.91
CA SER A 44 -0.09 2.88 -3.83
C SER A 44 1.35 2.78 -4.30
N TRP A 45 1.59 3.32 -5.49
CA TRP A 45 2.91 3.54 -6.08
C TRP A 45 3.40 4.97 -5.79
N ASP A 46 3.24 5.44 -4.55
CA ASP A 46 3.52 6.83 -4.16
C ASP A 46 4.95 7.27 -4.47
N ARG A 47 5.92 6.37 -4.33
CA ARG A 47 7.33 6.66 -4.63
C ARG A 47 7.54 6.97 -6.11
N ILE A 48 6.91 6.20 -6.99
CA ILE A 48 7.02 6.41 -8.44
C ILE A 48 6.28 7.67 -8.86
N ALA A 49 5.07 7.89 -8.33
CA ALA A 49 4.32 9.12 -8.58
C ALA A 49 5.11 10.38 -8.18
N LYS A 50 5.71 10.37 -6.98
CA LYS A 50 6.58 11.47 -6.51
C LYS A 50 7.82 11.64 -7.38
N CYS A 51 8.46 10.56 -7.82
CA CYS A 51 9.59 10.63 -8.75
C CYS A 51 9.17 11.29 -10.07
N CYS A 52 8.04 10.88 -10.64
CA CYS A 52 7.50 11.48 -11.87
C CYS A 52 7.13 12.95 -11.67
N GLU A 53 6.59 13.35 -10.53
CA GLU A 53 6.33 14.76 -10.18
C GLU A 53 7.59 15.60 -10.13
N VAL A 54 8.65 15.10 -9.49
CA VAL A 54 9.94 15.79 -9.45
C VAL A 54 10.50 15.93 -10.87
N LEU A 55 10.44 14.88 -11.69
CA LEU A 55 10.88 14.92 -13.08
C LEU A 55 10.05 15.91 -13.93
N MET A 56 8.74 16.00 -13.71
CA MET A 56 7.88 16.99 -14.37
C MET A 56 8.26 18.41 -13.98
N VAL A 57 8.53 18.68 -12.70
CA VAL A 57 8.99 20.00 -12.25
C VAL A 57 10.34 20.35 -12.89
N ILE A 58 11.29 19.41 -12.91
CA ILE A 58 12.59 19.60 -13.58
C ILE A 58 12.38 19.89 -15.07
N PHE A 59 11.51 19.15 -15.74
CA PHE A 59 11.17 19.35 -17.15
C PHE A 59 10.62 20.77 -17.40
N VAL A 60 9.63 21.21 -16.63
CA VAL A 60 9.02 22.54 -16.78
C VAL A 60 10.05 23.65 -16.53
N CYS A 61 10.87 23.52 -15.48
CA CYS A 61 11.94 24.48 -15.19
C CYS A 61 12.94 24.56 -16.35
N MET A 62 13.43 23.43 -16.85
CA MET A 62 14.39 23.43 -17.96
C MET A 62 13.79 23.91 -19.27
N ALA A 63 12.56 23.52 -19.58
CA ALA A 63 11.85 24.00 -20.77
C ALA A 63 11.67 25.53 -20.72
N SER A 64 11.36 26.08 -19.54
CA SER A 64 11.23 27.52 -19.34
C SER A 64 12.56 28.26 -19.56
N VAL A 65 13.66 27.73 -19.00
CA VAL A 65 15.01 28.29 -19.20
C VAL A 65 15.41 28.25 -20.67
N ILE A 66 15.18 27.11 -21.33
CA ILE A 66 15.43 26.93 -22.77
C ILE A 66 14.62 27.92 -23.58
N LEU A 67 13.34 28.12 -23.26
CA LEU A 67 12.46 29.05 -23.97
C LEU A 67 12.95 30.50 -23.83
N VAL A 68 13.34 30.93 -22.63
CA VAL A 68 13.91 32.27 -22.42
C VAL A 68 15.24 32.42 -23.16
N LEU A 69 16.15 31.45 -23.05
CA LEU A 69 17.43 31.48 -23.75
C LEU A 69 17.25 31.51 -25.27
N TYR A 70 16.29 30.76 -25.79
CA TYR A 70 15.98 30.71 -27.20
C TYR A 70 15.45 32.04 -27.71
N THR A 71 14.48 32.63 -27.01
CA THR A 71 13.85 33.90 -27.41
C THR A 71 14.77 35.11 -27.26
N THR A 72 15.68 35.11 -26.28
CA THR A 72 16.56 36.24 -25.98
C THR A 72 17.91 36.20 -26.71
N VAL A 73 18.45 35.01 -26.97
CA VAL A 73 19.83 34.85 -27.48
C VAL A 73 19.85 34.00 -28.75
N LEU A 74 19.37 32.75 -28.68
CA LEU A 74 19.65 31.76 -29.74
C LEU A 74 18.92 32.07 -31.05
N ALA A 75 17.75 32.71 -30.99
CA ALA A 75 16.99 33.11 -32.18
C ALA A 75 17.76 34.11 -33.08
N TYR A 76 18.72 34.86 -32.53
CA TYR A 76 19.50 35.86 -33.26
C TYR A 76 20.85 35.33 -33.76
N LEU A 77 21.25 34.11 -33.37
CA LEU A 77 22.51 33.53 -33.78
C LEU A 77 22.39 32.81 -35.13
N PRO A 78 23.45 32.87 -35.98
CA PRO A 78 23.53 32.01 -37.15
C PRO A 78 23.52 30.54 -36.70
N GLY A 79 22.59 29.73 -37.23
CA GLY A 79 22.41 28.33 -36.82
C GLY A 79 21.35 28.08 -35.74
N HIS A 80 20.41 29.01 -35.50
CA HIS A 80 19.26 28.83 -34.59
C HIS A 80 18.51 27.49 -34.75
N THR A 81 18.45 26.93 -35.96
CA THR A 81 17.91 25.58 -36.24
C THR A 81 18.67 24.47 -35.53
N THR A 82 19.99 24.53 -35.48
CA THR A 82 20.82 23.55 -34.77
C THR A 82 20.60 23.67 -33.26
N TYR A 83 20.48 24.89 -32.75
CA TYR A 83 20.25 25.13 -31.33
C TYR A 83 18.86 24.64 -30.88
N SER A 84 17.81 24.82 -31.69
CA SER A 84 16.48 24.29 -31.36
C SER A 84 16.46 22.76 -31.28
N VAL A 85 17.18 22.08 -32.19
CA VAL A 85 17.34 20.62 -32.15
C VAL A 85 18.08 20.18 -30.89
N ILE A 86 19.17 20.85 -30.52
CA ILE A 86 19.91 20.54 -29.28
C ILE A 86 19.03 20.72 -28.05
N CYS A 87 18.27 21.82 -27.97
CA CYS A 87 17.33 22.07 -26.89
C CYS A 87 16.28 20.95 -26.76
N PHE A 88 15.76 20.45 -27.88
CA PHE A 88 14.82 19.33 -27.89
C PHE A 88 15.48 18.02 -27.41
N LEU A 89 16.71 17.74 -27.85
CA LEU A 89 17.46 16.56 -27.44
C LEU A 89 17.78 16.55 -25.94
N ILE A 90 17.91 17.72 -25.29
CA ILE A 90 18.12 17.84 -23.84
C ILE A 90 16.85 17.48 -23.06
N LEU A 91 15.67 17.84 -23.57
CA LEU A 91 14.40 17.63 -22.90
C LEU A 91 13.84 16.20 -23.09
N LEU A 92 14.16 15.57 -24.23
CA LEU A 92 13.63 14.27 -24.62
C LEU A 92 13.89 13.14 -23.59
N PRO A 93 15.10 13.01 -22.97
CA PRO A 93 15.36 11.97 -21.97
C PRO A 93 14.47 12.09 -20.73
N ILE A 94 14.09 13.30 -20.32
CA ILE A 94 13.26 13.51 -19.12
C ILE A 94 11.82 13.14 -19.41
N CYS A 95 11.28 13.56 -20.57
CA CYS A 95 9.98 13.08 -21.04
C CYS A 95 9.96 11.55 -21.14
N GLY A 96 10.98 10.97 -21.76
CA GLY A 96 11.12 9.52 -21.88
C GLY A 96 11.16 8.80 -20.53
N ALA A 97 11.86 9.36 -19.55
CA ALA A 97 11.92 8.81 -18.19
C ALA A 97 10.56 8.86 -17.48
N ILE A 98 9.82 9.98 -17.58
CA ILE A 98 8.48 10.12 -16.99
C ILE A 98 7.53 9.07 -17.60
N ILE A 99 7.45 9.02 -18.94
CA ILE A 99 6.60 8.09 -19.66
C ILE A 99 6.99 6.64 -19.36
N GLY A 100 8.29 6.35 -19.36
CA GLY A 100 8.84 5.02 -19.09
C GLY A 100 8.50 4.53 -17.68
N PHE A 101 8.67 5.37 -16.66
CA PHE A 101 8.32 5.01 -15.28
C PHE A 101 6.82 4.81 -15.10
N GLN A 102 5.99 5.68 -15.67
CA GLN A 102 4.54 5.56 -15.59
C GLN A 102 4.04 4.29 -16.30
N PHE A 103 4.53 4.01 -17.51
CA PHE A 103 4.21 2.79 -18.25
C PHE A 103 4.65 1.53 -17.49
N TRP A 104 5.90 1.50 -17.05
CA TRP A 104 6.46 0.38 -16.29
C TRP A 104 5.66 0.09 -15.02
N ALA A 105 5.29 1.13 -14.27
CA ALA A 105 4.47 1.00 -13.07
C ALA A 105 3.11 0.36 -13.35
N PHE A 106 2.43 0.77 -14.42
CA PHE A 106 1.18 0.12 -14.81
C PHE A 106 1.38 -1.34 -15.26
N CYS A 107 2.45 -1.66 -16.00
CA CYS A 107 2.74 -3.04 -16.39
C CYS A 107 3.01 -3.94 -15.18
N CYS A 108 3.77 -3.44 -14.20
CA CYS A 108 3.97 -4.13 -12.93
C CYS A 108 2.65 -4.31 -12.19
N ALA A 109 1.78 -3.28 -12.18
CA ALA A 109 0.47 -3.39 -11.58
C ALA A 109 -0.40 -4.46 -12.23
N ILE A 110 -0.48 -4.47 -13.56
CA ILE A 110 -1.21 -5.51 -14.30
C ILE A 110 -0.68 -6.91 -13.98
N SER A 111 0.65 -7.06 -13.86
CA SER A 111 1.28 -8.34 -13.58
C SER A 111 1.00 -8.83 -12.16
N GLN A 112 1.08 -7.94 -11.17
CA GLN A 112 0.76 -8.24 -9.77
C GLN A 112 -0.72 -8.60 -9.61
N ALA A 113 -1.62 -7.84 -10.22
CA ALA A 113 -3.05 -8.15 -10.21
C ALA A 113 -3.32 -9.55 -10.79
N LYS A 114 -2.72 -9.90 -11.94
CA LYS A 114 -2.87 -11.26 -12.51
C LYS A 114 -2.39 -12.36 -11.58
N ALA A 115 -1.24 -12.18 -10.93
CA ALA A 115 -0.67 -13.19 -10.04
C ALA A 115 -1.55 -13.42 -8.80
N HIS A 116 -2.17 -12.36 -8.28
CA HIS A 116 -3.00 -12.45 -7.07
C HIS A 116 -4.43 -12.93 -7.30
N TYR A 117 -5.00 -12.76 -8.50
CA TYR A 117 -6.40 -13.07 -8.80
C TYR A 117 -6.59 -14.25 -9.77
N LEU A 118 -5.71 -15.26 -9.72
CA LEU A 118 -5.85 -16.47 -10.55
C LEU A 118 -7.22 -17.15 -10.34
N ASP A 119 -7.75 -17.16 -9.12
CA ASP A 119 -8.99 -17.86 -8.78
C ASP A 119 -10.27 -17.01 -8.98
N ASN A 120 -10.18 -15.68 -8.94
CA ASN A 120 -11.33 -14.74 -9.05
C ASN A 120 -11.13 -13.72 -10.17
N TRP A 121 -10.66 -14.18 -11.33
CA TRP A 121 -10.29 -13.31 -12.46
C TRP A 121 -11.47 -12.51 -13.04
N GLU A 122 -12.69 -13.03 -13.01
CA GLU A 122 -13.87 -12.40 -13.63
C GLU A 122 -14.19 -11.03 -13.02
N ASP A 123 -14.14 -10.92 -11.69
CA ASP A 123 -14.42 -9.67 -10.95
C ASP A 123 -13.40 -8.56 -11.27
N VAL A 124 -12.16 -8.94 -11.57
CA VAL A 124 -11.03 -8.01 -11.70
C VAL A 124 -10.66 -7.75 -13.17
N ARG A 125 -11.21 -8.53 -14.11
CA ARG A 125 -10.89 -8.50 -15.54
C ARG A 125 -11.07 -7.10 -16.14
N SER A 126 -12.17 -6.43 -15.85
CA SER A 126 -12.48 -5.11 -16.39
C SER A 126 -11.49 -4.05 -15.89
N THR A 127 -11.10 -4.10 -14.62
CA THR A 127 -10.13 -3.18 -14.03
C THR A 127 -8.73 -3.39 -14.61
N VAL A 128 -8.31 -4.65 -14.79
CA VAL A 128 -7.02 -4.97 -15.44
C VAL A 128 -7.01 -4.54 -16.91
N LEU A 129 -8.13 -4.68 -17.62
CA LEU A 129 -8.25 -4.18 -19.00
C LEU A 129 -8.10 -2.65 -19.03
N LEU A 130 -8.74 -1.93 -18.12
CA LEU A 130 -8.60 -0.48 -18.01
C LEU A 130 -7.16 -0.07 -17.68
N LEU A 131 -6.46 -0.79 -16.80
CA LEU A 131 -5.04 -0.54 -16.54
C LEU A 131 -4.17 -0.74 -17.78
N ARG A 132 -4.45 -1.76 -18.61
CA ARG A 132 -3.74 -1.95 -19.89
C ARG A 132 -3.98 -0.80 -20.84
N ILE A 133 -5.22 -0.36 -20.96
CA ILE A 133 -5.58 0.79 -21.79
C ILE A 133 -4.83 2.03 -21.30
N ASN A 134 -4.83 2.30 -19.98
CA ASN A 134 -4.09 3.43 -19.41
C ASN A 134 -2.59 3.33 -19.70
N ALA A 135 -1.98 2.15 -19.54
CA ALA A 135 -0.56 1.95 -19.85
C ALA A 135 -0.24 2.30 -21.31
N LEU A 136 -1.04 1.78 -22.26
CA LEU A 136 -0.86 2.08 -23.68
C LEU A 136 -1.05 3.57 -23.97
N LEU A 137 -2.08 4.16 -23.38
CA LEU A 137 -2.40 5.58 -23.53
C LEU A 137 -1.30 6.50 -22.97
N THR A 138 -0.61 6.11 -21.90
CA THR A 138 0.57 6.79 -21.38
C THR A 138 1.70 6.88 -22.41
N LEU A 139 1.85 5.87 -23.29
CA LEU A 139 2.82 5.88 -24.38
C LEU A 139 2.31 6.61 -25.62
N ILE A 140 1.10 6.27 -26.06
CA ILE A 140 0.56 6.70 -27.36
C ILE A 140 0.36 8.21 -27.40
N GLY A 141 -0.18 8.83 -26.35
CA GLY A 141 -0.44 10.28 -26.32
C GLY A 141 0.81 11.10 -26.67
N PRO A 142 1.87 11.04 -25.85
CA PRO A 142 3.10 11.80 -26.10
C PRO A 142 3.82 11.45 -27.41
N LEU A 143 3.70 10.21 -27.89
CA LEU A 143 4.26 9.82 -29.18
C LEU A 143 3.56 10.55 -30.34
N ILE A 144 2.23 10.64 -30.29
CA ILE A 144 1.46 11.35 -31.32
C ILE A 144 1.73 12.86 -31.22
N SER A 145 1.80 13.44 -30.03
CA SER A 145 2.23 14.83 -29.82
C SER A 145 3.60 15.10 -30.46
N GLY A 146 4.56 14.19 -30.25
CA GLY A 146 5.89 14.29 -30.81
C GLY A 146 5.88 14.29 -32.35
N VAL A 147 5.05 13.45 -32.96
CA VAL A 147 4.86 13.43 -34.43
C VAL A 147 4.22 14.73 -34.92
N ALA A 148 3.17 15.20 -34.25
CA ALA A 148 2.48 16.43 -34.63
C ALA A 148 3.41 17.65 -34.54
N ILE A 149 4.15 17.79 -33.43
CA ILE A 149 5.17 18.83 -33.25
C ILE A 149 6.25 18.73 -34.33
N ALA A 150 6.74 17.53 -34.65
CA ALA A 150 7.75 17.34 -35.70
C ALA A 150 7.24 17.72 -37.09
N CYS A 151 5.98 17.38 -37.41
CA CYS A 151 5.34 17.76 -38.67
C CYS A 151 5.22 19.29 -38.79
N VAL A 152 4.72 19.95 -37.74
CA VAL A 152 4.57 21.41 -37.73
C VAL A 152 5.93 22.11 -37.77
N ALA A 153 6.93 21.61 -37.03
CA ALA A 153 8.29 22.13 -37.08
C ALA A 153 8.89 22.01 -38.48
N ASN A 154 8.76 20.84 -39.13
CA ASN A 154 9.24 20.64 -40.48
C ASN A 154 8.56 21.57 -41.50
N GLU A 155 7.26 21.83 -41.33
CA GLU A 155 6.53 22.78 -42.16
C GLU A 155 7.08 24.21 -42.00
N ILE A 156 7.31 24.65 -40.76
CA ILE A 156 7.91 25.96 -40.44
C ILE A 156 9.32 26.09 -41.04
N PHE A 157 10.16 25.06 -40.91
CA PHE A 157 11.56 25.12 -41.36
C PHE A 157 11.74 24.94 -42.85
N SER A 158 10.85 24.22 -43.54
CA SER A 158 11.02 23.91 -44.96
C SER A 158 10.78 25.10 -45.90
N ARG A 159 10.27 26.25 -45.40
CA ARG A 159 9.95 27.49 -46.17
C ARG A 159 9.13 27.28 -47.46
N ASN A 160 8.60 26.08 -47.70
CA ASN A 160 7.98 25.69 -48.96
C ASN A 160 6.47 25.70 -48.77
N THR A 161 5.87 26.88 -48.90
CA THR A 161 4.45 27.17 -48.64
C THR A 161 3.55 26.66 -49.77
N ASN A 162 3.49 25.34 -49.98
CA ASN A 162 2.43 24.76 -50.78
C ASN A 162 1.15 24.65 -49.92
N ILE A 163 0.19 25.53 -50.19
CA ILE A 163 -1.09 25.70 -49.46
C ILE A 163 -1.85 24.37 -49.27
N THR A 164 -1.73 23.41 -50.19
CA THR A 164 -2.36 22.09 -50.09
C THR A 164 -1.80 21.19 -48.98
N ARG A 165 -0.57 21.44 -48.49
CA ARG A 165 -0.02 20.72 -47.32
C ARG A 165 -0.57 21.26 -46.00
N LEU A 166 -0.94 22.53 -45.95
CA LEU A 166 -1.43 23.23 -44.76
C LEU A 166 -2.78 22.68 -44.28
N ALA A 167 -3.69 22.35 -45.21
CA ALA A 167 -4.99 21.76 -44.87
C ALA A 167 -4.87 20.35 -44.25
N GLY A 168 -3.81 19.61 -44.60
CA GLY A 168 -3.53 18.30 -44.02
C GLY A 168 -2.99 18.38 -42.60
N SER A 169 -2.16 19.39 -42.29
CA SER A 169 -1.64 19.61 -40.95
C SER A 169 -2.71 20.12 -39.98
N GLU A 170 -3.65 20.95 -40.41
CA GLU A 170 -4.77 21.40 -39.58
C GLU A 170 -5.69 20.25 -39.13
N LEU A 171 -6.03 19.32 -40.04
CA LEU A 171 -6.84 18.15 -39.69
C LEU A 171 -6.09 17.21 -38.73
N LEU A 172 -4.78 17.01 -38.96
CA LEU A 172 -3.95 16.19 -38.08
C LEU A 172 -3.87 16.80 -36.68
N VAL A 173 -3.67 18.12 -36.57
CA VAL A 173 -3.64 18.86 -35.31
C VAL A 173 -4.99 18.77 -34.58
N ALA A 174 -6.11 18.95 -35.28
CA ALA A 174 -7.43 18.85 -34.66
C ALA A 174 -7.73 17.42 -34.16
N PHE A 175 -7.35 16.40 -34.94
CA PHE A 175 -7.49 15.00 -34.57
C PHE A 175 -6.63 14.65 -33.36
N GLU A 176 -5.37 15.09 -33.36
CA GLU A 176 -4.42 14.95 -32.25
C GLU A 176 -5.02 15.52 -30.96
N PHE A 177 -5.46 16.77 -31.01
CA PHE A 177 -6.00 17.46 -29.85
C PHE A 177 -7.25 16.76 -29.29
N GLY A 178 -8.14 16.33 -30.19
CA GLY A 178 -9.32 15.53 -29.81
C GLY A 178 -8.92 14.21 -29.13
N LEU A 179 -7.89 13.54 -29.63
CA LEU A 179 -7.37 12.30 -29.07
C LEU A 179 -6.71 12.52 -27.70
N GLN A 180 -5.98 13.62 -27.50
CA GLN A 180 -5.38 13.97 -26.20
C GLN A 180 -6.42 14.29 -25.14
N ILE A 181 -7.46 15.04 -25.49
CA ILE A 181 -8.58 15.31 -24.59
C ILE A 181 -9.24 13.99 -24.22
N PHE A 182 -9.55 13.16 -25.21
CA PHE A 182 -10.14 11.85 -24.98
C PHE A 182 -9.26 10.98 -24.07
N ASN A 183 -7.95 10.94 -24.35
CA ASN A 183 -6.96 10.23 -23.55
C ASN A 183 -6.97 10.71 -22.10
N SER A 184 -6.88 12.02 -21.90
CA SER A 184 -6.94 12.62 -20.57
C SER A 184 -8.24 12.28 -19.85
N LEU A 185 -9.39 12.32 -20.52
CA LEU A 185 -10.68 11.97 -19.93
C LEU A 185 -10.75 10.49 -19.51
N VAL A 186 -10.22 9.57 -20.31
CA VAL A 186 -10.09 8.14 -19.97
C VAL A 186 -9.11 7.96 -18.80
N LEU A 187 -7.99 8.68 -18.82
CA LEU A 187 -6.98 8.64 -17.77
C LEU A 187 -7.45 9.24 -16.44
N CYS A 188 -8.29 10.26 -16.45
CA CYS A 188 -8.89 10.80 -15.23
C CYS A 188 -10.14 9.98 -14.80
N GLY A 189 -10.53 8.95 -15.57
CA GLY A 189 -11.63 8.05 -15.26
C GLY A 189 -13.03 8.63 -15.54
N MET A 190 -13.12 9.78 -16.21
CA MET A 190 -14.39 10.40 -16.57
C MET A 190 -15.13 9.66 -17.69
N VAL A 191 -14.43 8.77 -18.42
CA VAL A 191 -14.98 7.94 -19.48
C VAL A 191 -14.78 6.46 -19.11
N GLY A 192 -15.88 5.76 -18.81
CA GLY A 192 -15.90 4.34 -18.47
C GLY A 192 -17.18 3.94 -17.74
N PRO A 193 -17.48 2.63 -17.61
CA PRO A 193 -18.73 2.14 -17.02
C PRO A 193 -18.83 2.31 -15.49
N TRP A 194 -17.87 2.99 -14.85
CA TRP A 194 -17.76 3.08 -13.40
C TRP A 194 -18.04 4.51 -12.97
N SER A 195 -19.08 4.71 -12.16
CA SER A 195 -19.40 6.01 -11.57
C SER A 195 -18.32 6.51 -10.60
N ARG A 196 -17.37 5.65 -10.19
CA ARG A 196 -16.29 5.94 -9.21
C ARG A 196 -14.97 5.20 -9.53
N PRO A 197 -14.20 5.66 -10.52
CA PRO A 197 -13.00 4.96 -11.01
C PRO A 197 -11.87 4.91 -9.98
N THR A 198 -11.69 5.99 -9.22
CA THR A 198 -10.66 6.09 -8.17
C THR A 198 -10.90 5.09 -7.04
N GLU A 199 -12.15 4.86 -6.66
CA GLU A 199 -12.52 3.82 -5.69
C GLU A 199 -12.16 2.43 -6.21
N ALA A 200 -12.46 2.11 -7.48
CA ALA A 200 -12.12 0.82 -8.07
C ALA A 200 -10.59 0.57 -8.15
N PHE A 201 -9.78 1.59 -8.46
CA PHE A 201 -8.32 1.47 -8.43
C PHE A 201 -7.78 1.34 -7.00
N THR A 202 -8.36 2.07 -6.04
CA THR A 202 -8.01 1.97 -4.61
C THR A 202 -8.41 0.60 -4.06
N GLU A 203 -9.53 0.05 -4.49
CA GLU A 203 -9.96 -1.31 -4.16
C GLU A 203 -8.99 -2.35 -4.75
N LEU A 204 -8.57 -2.17 -6.00
CA LEU A 204 -7.54 -3.02 -6.60
C LEU A 204 -6.21 -2.92 -5.82
N ALA A 205 -5.84 -1.72 -5.39
CA ALA A 205 -4.64 -1.44 -4.61
C ALA A 205 -4.67 -2.06 -3.21
N THR A 206 -5.77 -1.87 -2.50
CA THR A 206 -5.96 -2.40 -1.14
C THR A 206 -6.04 -3.93 -1.16
N ARG A 207 -6.64 -4.52 -2.19
CA ARG A 207 -6.74 -5.97 -2.31
C ARG A 207 -5.51 -6.63 -2.94
N GLY A 208 -4.71 -5.91 -3.74
CA GLY A 208 -3.60 -6.50 -4.53
C GLY A 208 -2.20 -5.90 -4.33
N PHE A 209 -2.04 -4.73 -3.71
CA PHE A 209 -0.79 -3.96 -3.72
C PHE A 209 -0.31 -3.46 -2.35
N VAL A 210 -1.20 -2.99 -1.48
CA VAL A 210 -0.81 -2.31 -0.22
C VAL A 210 -0.65 -3.26 0.94
N VAL A 211 -1.26 -4.43 0.86
CA VAL A 211 -1.36 -5.25 2.04
C VAL A 211 -0.64 -6.51 1.68
N ALA A 212 0.59 -6.61 2.18
CA ALA A 212 1.13 -7.90 2.57
C ALA A 212 -0.04 -8.66 3.21
N LYS A 213 -0.65 -9.55 2.43
CA LYS A 213 -1.73 -10.44 2.88
C LYS A 213 -1.28 -10.85 4.27
N ARG A 214 -2.03 -10.51 5.32
CA ARG A 214 -1.65 -10.93 6.66
C ARG A 214 -1.61 -12.45 6.58
N VAL A 215 -0.42 -13.01 6.42
CA VAL A 215 -0.24 -14.43 6.18
C VAL A 215 -0.33 -15.05 7.56
N PRO A 216 -1.26 -15.97 7.80
CA PRO A 216 -1.30 -16.65 9.07
C PRO A 216 0.00 -17.42 9.27
N PHE A 217 0.59 -17.28 10.44
CA PHE A 217 1.82 -17.95 10.81
C PHE A 217 1.55 -18.77 12.07
N LYS A 218 1.59 -20.10 11.96
CA LYS A 218 1.27 -21.01 13.07
C LYS A 218 2.49 -21.41 13.91
N GLY A 219 3.63 -20.76 13.68
CA GLY A 219 4.91 -21.22 14.19
C GLY A 219 5.53 -22.33 13.33
N ILE A 220 6.84 -22.48 13.44
CA ILE A 220 7.64 -23.50 12.77
C ILE A 220 8.71 -23.97 13.75
N ILE A 221 8.67 -25.26 14.09
CA ILE A 221 9.69 -25.91 14.91
C ILE A 221 10.56 -26.79 14.02
N ASN A 222 11.80 -26.38 13.81
CA ASN A 222 12.78 -27.07 12.99
C ASN A 222 13.55 -28.10 13.83
N PRO A 223 13.53 -29.41 13.47
CA PRO A 223 14.18 -30.48 14.25
C PRO A 223 15.66 -30.28 14.58
N GLU A 224 16.39 -29.60 13.69
CA GLU A 224 17.84 -29.41 13.77
C GLU A 224 18.23 -28.06 14.40
N ALA A 225 17.26 -27.18 14.67
CA ALA A 225 17.55 -25.86 15.21
C ALA A 225 18.00 -25.96 16.68
N CYS A 226 19.07 -25.25 17.02
CA CYS A 226 19.58 -25.19 18.40
C CYS A 226 18.80 -24.23 19.31
N GLY A 227 17.96 -23.36 18.74
CA GLY A 227 17.21 -22.34 19.47
C GLY A 227 15.86 -22.02 18.85
N CYS A 228 14.92 -21.64 19.71
CA CYS A 228 13.56 -21.30 19.34
C CYS A 228 13.21 -19.89 19.84
N ILE A 229 12.73 -19.04 18.94
CA ILE A 229 12.12 -17.76 19.31
C ILE A 229 10.75 -18.07 19.90
N ALA A 230 10.68 -18.05 21.23
CA ALA A 230 9.49 -18.38 22.00
C ALA A 230 8.49 -17.22 22.02
N SER A 231 8.99 -15.98 22.11
CA SER A 231 8.18 -14.77 22.12
C SER A 231 8.88 -13.64 21.38
N PHE A 232 8.15 -12.92 20.53
CA PHE A 232 8.69 -11.84 19.72
C PHE A 232 7.74 -10.63 19.65
N PRO A 233 8.26 -9.39 19.72
CA PRO A 233 7.43 -8.20 19.73
C PRO A 233 6.87 -7.87 18.35
N GLY A 234 5.55 -8.04 18.17
CA GLY A 234 4.86 -7.76 16.91
C GLY A 234 4.93 -6.31 16.41
N LYS A 235 5.38 -5.36 17.24
CA LYS A 235 5.64 -3.97 16.84
C LYS A 235 6.75 -3.86 15.78
N TYR A 236 7.70 -4.79 15.75
CA TYR A 236 8.87 -4.75 14.86
C TYR A 236 8.63 -5.63 13.63
N ALA A 237 7.70 -5.21 12.77
CA ALA A 237 7.24 -5.99 11.62
C ALA A 237 8.37 -6.43 10.67
N GLU A 238 9.36 -5.57 10.42
CA GLU A 238 10.51 -5.92 9.57
C GLU A 238 11.35 -7.05 10.17
N ARG A 239 11.64 -6.98 11.48
CA ARG A 239 12.38 -8.01 12.21
C ARG A 239 11.59 -9.31 12.33
N TRP A 240 10.27 -9.21 12.44
CA TRP A 240 9.39 -10.38 12.41
C TRP A 240 9.47 -11.11 11.07
N VAL A 241 9.49 -10.39 9.94
CA VAL A 241 9.67 -10.99 8.61
C VAL A 241 11.02 -11.69 8.52
N GLU A 242 12.09 -11.08 9.05
CA GLU A 242 13.41 -11.71 9.14
C GLU A 242 13.35 -13.03 9.96
N ALA A 243 12.72 -13.01 11.14
CA ALA A 243 12.59 -14.21 11.99
C ALA A 243 11.83 -15.36 11.29
N VAL A 244 10.73 -15.03 10.59
CA VAL A 244 9.96 -16.00 9.80
C VAL A 244 10.80 -16.52 8.62
N ALA A 245 11.56 -15.66 7.96
CA ALA A 245 12.45 -16.07 6.86
C ALA A 245 13.53 -17.05 7.34
N GLU A 246 14.13 -16.81 8.52
CA GLU A 246 15.07 -17.78 9.12
C GLU A 246 14.41 -19.14 9.36
N ALA A 247 13.24 -19.16 9.99
CA ALA A 247 12.57 -20.42 10.28
C ALA A 247 12.13 -21.19 9.03
N THR A 248 11.79 -20.48 7.95
CA THR A 248 11.28 -21.10 6.72
C THR A 248 12.38 -21.50 5.74
N GLN A 249 13.42 -20.68 5.60
CA GLN A 249 14.42 -20.81 4.53
C GLN A 249 15.72 -21.45 5.02
N SER A 250 16.34 -20.89 6.06
CA SER A 250 17.61 -21.40 6.59
C SER A 250 17.40 -22.62 7.49
N LYS A 251 16.26 -22.69 8.19
CA LYS A 251 15.91 -23.73 9.18
C LYS A 251 16.86 -23.80 10.38
N ASP A 252 17.77 -22.84 10.50
CA ASP A 252 18.75 -22.74 11.59
C ASP A 252 18.12 -22.32 12.92
N CYS A 253 16.88 -21.85 12.90
CA CYS A 253 16.15 -21.38 14.06
C CYS A 253 14.68 -21.82 13.97
N SER A 254 14.07 -22.13 15.12
CA SER A 254 12.63 -22.30 15.24
C SER A 254 11.95 -21.00 15.66
N VAL A 255 10.68 -20.84 15.33
CA VAL A 255 9.83 -19.74 15.81
C VAL A 255 8.52 -20.32 16.31
N ALA A 256 8.27 -20.26 17.62
CA ALA A 256 7.04 -20.76 18.23
C ALA A 256 5.89 -19.75 18.17
N CYS A 257 6.20 -18.46 17.97
CA CYS A 257 5.24 -17.37 17.91
C CYS A 257 4.14 -17.63 16.87
N VAL A 258 2.90 -17.29 17.23
CA VAL A 258 1.71 -17.53 16.41
C VAL A 258 1.03 -16.21 16.05
N PHE A 259 0.67 -16.05 14.78
CA PHE A 259 -0.08 -14.93 14.26
C PHE A 259 -1.26 -15.44 13.42
N LEU A 260 -2.47 -15.39 13.98
CA LEU A 260 -3.70 -15.81 13.31
C LEU A 260 -4.41 -14.59 12.75
N THR A 261 -4.79 -14.65 11.48
CA THR A 261 -5.16 -13.46 10.69
C THR A 261 -6.55 -13.55 10.07
N ASP A 262 -7.14 -14.75 10.12
CA ASP A 262 -8.46 -15.04 9.57
C ASP A 262 -9.10 -16.23 10.31
N ALA A 263 -10.40 -16.43 10.11
CA ALA A 263 -11.15 -17.49 10.77
C ALA A 263 -10.58 -18.89 10.45
N ALA A 264 -10.09 -19.12 9.22
CA ALA A 264 -9.54 -20.41 8.80
C ALA A 264 -8.22 -20.75 9.52
N SER A 265 -7.42 -19.73 9.83
CA SER A 265 -6.20 -19.87 10.63
C SER A 265 -6.48 -20.09 12.12
N GLY A 266 -7.66 -19.69 12.60
CA GLY A 266 -8.11 -19.84 13.99
C GLY A 266 -8.37 -18.51 14.71
N LEU A 267 -8.39 -17.37 14.01
CA LEU A 267 -8.77 -16.09 14.60
C LEU A 267 -10.24 -16.16 15.09
N GLY A 268 -10.49 -15.70 16.31
CA GLY A 268 -11.81 -15.82 16.96
C GLY A 268 -12.13 -17.21 17.52
N MET A 269 -11.28 -18.22 17.28
CA MET A 269 -11.49 -19.56 17.81
C MET A 269 -11.02 -19.71 19.26
N HIS A 270 -11.68 -20.63 19.98
CA HIS A 270 -11.46 -20.88 21.39
C HIS A 270 -10.97 -22.30 21.63
N ALA A 271 -9.93 -22.43 22.46
CA ALA A 271 -9.38 -23.71 22.89
C ALA A 271 -9.70 -23.99 24.37
N ARG A 272 -9.87 -25.28 24.68
CA ARG A 272 -10.12 -25.80 26.03
C ARG A 272 -8.81 -25.88 26.80
N ASN A 273 -8.78 -25.34 28.01
CA ASN A 273 -7.71 -25.49 28.97
C ASN A 273 -7.81 -26.88 29.61
N PRO A 274 -6.83 -27.77 29.44
CA PRO A 274 -6.85 -29.12 30.02
C PRO A 274 -6.75 -29.12 31.55
N GLU A 275 -6.27 -28.04 32.18
CA GLU A 275 -6.11 -27.96 33.64
C GLU A 275 -7.43 -27.67 34.37
N THR A 276 -8.30 -26.86 33.78
CA THR A 276 -9.55 -26.39 34.43
C THR A 276 -10.81 -26.86 33.74
N ASP A 277 -10.68 -27.48 32.57
CA ASP A 277 -11.78 -27.85 31.68
C ASP A 277 -12.54 -26.68 31.03
N GLU A 278 -12.17 -25.44 31.36
CA GLU A 278 -12.75 -24.22 30.82
C GLU A 278 -12.01 -23.75 29.57
N CYS A 279 -12.44 -22.63 28.98
CA CYS A 279 -11.74 -22.01 27.86
C CYS A 279 -10.47 -21.25 28.34
N TRP A 280 -9.36 -21.32 27.59
CA TRP A 280 -8.12 -20.59 27.94
C TRP A 280 -8.32 -19.09 28.17
N CYS A 281 -9.30 -18.47 27.52
CA CYS A 281 -9.69 -17.07 27.76
C CYS A 281 -9.87 -16.74 29.24
N LYS A 282 -10.37 -17.66 30.07
CA LYS A 282 -10.61 -17.37 31.49
C LYS A 282 -9.29 -17.12 32.23
N ALA A 283 -8.29 -17.95 32.00
CA ALA A 283 -6.95 -17.79 32.57
C ALA A 283 -6.20 -16.60 31.96
N LEU A 284 -6.29 -16.43 30.64
CA LEU A 284 -5.53 -15.41 29.91
C LEU A 284 -6.06 -13.99 30.08
N TYR A 285 -7.38 -13.84 30.12
CA TYR A 285 -8.05 -12.54 29.97
C TYR A 285 -9.09 -12.26 31.06
N GLY A 286 -9.52 -13.28 31.81
CA GLY A 286 -10.66 -13.17 32.69
C GLY A 286 -11.95 -12.86 31.94
N ASP A 287 -12.84 -12.10 32.59
CA ASP A 287 -14.08 -11.61 31.98
C ASP A 287 -13.79 -10.37 31.11
N VAL A 288 -13.99 -10.54 29.80
CA VAL A 288 -13.79 -9.48 28.81
C VAL A 288 -15.04 -8.60 28.74
N PRO A 289 -14.88 -7.27 28.79
CA PRO A 289 -16.02 -6.35 28.80
C PRO A 289 -16.69 -6.29 27.42
N ALA A 290 -17.96 -5.93 27.35
CA ALA A 290 -18.75 -5.99 26.12
C ALA A 290 -18.26 -5.04 25.02
N GLU A 291 -17.61 -3.94 25.40
CA GLU A 291 -16.97 -2.99 24.47
C GLU A 291 -15.95 -3.68 23.56
N ALA A 292 -15.32 -4.77 24.01
CA ALA A 292 -14.38 -5.54 23.20
C ALA A 292 -15.04 -6.20 21.98
N TYR A 293 -16.37 -6.36 21.97
CA TYR A 293 -17.14 -6.91 20.86
C TYR A 293 -17.58 -5.85 19.85
N LEU A 294 -17.30 -4.57 20.10
CA LEU A 294 -17.61 -3.47 19.22
C LEU A 294 -16.34 -3.00 18.48
N SER A 295 -16.32 -3.15 17.16
CA SER A 295 -15.24 -2.64 16.30
C SER A 295 -15.72 -1.35 15.64
N ILE A 296 -15.11 -0.22 15.97
CA ILE A 296 -15.45 1.09 15.38
C ILE A 296 -14.37 1.50 14.38
N VAL A 297 -14.77 1.89 13.18
CA VAL A 297 -13.84 2.27 12.10
C VAL A 297 -14.39 3.45 11.32
N ASP A 298 -13.53 4.42 10.96
CA ASP A 298 -13.95 5.52 10.08
C ASP A 298 -14.18 5.02 8.64
N LYS A 299 -15.18 5.56 7.96
CA LYS A 299 -15.55 5.18 6.58
C LYS A 299 -14.40 5.36 5.58
N HIS A 300 -13.50 6.31 5.86
CA HIS A 300 -12.33 6.62 5.05
C HIS A 300 -11.04 6.01 5.60
N ASP A 301 -11.13 5.13 6.59
CA ASP A 301 -9.97 4.40 7.09
C ASP A 301 -9.42 3.48 5.99
N LYS A 302 -8.12 3.62 5.69
CA LYS A 302 -7.40 2.79 4.73
C LYS A 302 -7.43 1.30 5.08
N ASP A 303 -7.63 0.97 6.35
CA ASP A 303 -7.65 -0.39 6.89
C ASP A 303 -9.08 -0.93 7.07
N LEU A 304 -10.12 -0.24 6.57
CA LEU A 304 -11.52 -0.61 6.74
C LEU A 304 -11.83 -2.06 6.32
N LEU A 305 -11.22 -2.52 5.21
CA LEU A 305 -11.41 -3.90 4.74
C LEU A 305 -10.81 -4.92 5.72
N PHE A 306 -9.63 -4.66 6.31
CA PHE A 306 -9.05 -5.53 7.34
C PHE A 306 -9.88 -5.54 8.60
N ARG A 307 -10.30 -4.37 9.07
CA ARG A 307 -11.12 -4.27 10.27
C ARG A 307 -12.46 -4.99 10.10
N ARG A 308 -13.03 -4.97 8.89
CA ARG A 308 -14.23 -5.73 8.56
C ARG A 308 -13.97 -7.24 8.61
N ALA A 309 -12.91 -7.72 7.96
CA ALA A 309 -12.55 -9.13 7.96
C ALA A 309 -12.20 -9.65 9.37
N ASP A 310 -11.43 -8.87 10.15
CA ASP A 310 -11.10 -9.15 11.55
C ASP A 310 -12.39 -9.22 12.38
N ALA A 311 -13.28 -8.23 12.26
CA ALA A 311 -14.53 -8.21 13.01
C ALA A 311 -15.42 -9.41 12.66
N GLU A 312 -15.50 -9.79 11.39
CA GLU A 312 -16.23 -10.98 10.96
C GLU A 312 -15.63 -12.26 11.55
N ALA A 313 -14.31 -12.44 11.45
CA ALA A 313 -13.61 -13.61 11.99
C ALA A 313 -13.74 -13.72 13.53
N MET A 314 -13.70 -12.59 14.23
CA MET A 314 -13.82 -12.51 15.69
C MET A 314 -15.28 -12.52 16.18
N GLY A 315 -16.27 -12.53 15.26
CA GLY A 315 -17.68 -12.40 15.63
C GLY A 315 -18.00 -11.10 16.36
N GLN A 316 -17.31 -10.00 16.02
CA GLN A 316 -17.56 -8.65 16.55
C GLN A 316 -18.62 -7.93 15.73
N HIS A 317 -19.26 -6.92 16.33
CA HIS A 317 -20.11 -5.98 15.61
C HIS A 317 -19.25 -4.82 15.05
N LEU A 318 -19.20 -4.68 13.73
CA LEU A 318 -18.53 -3.56 13.06
C LEU A 318 -19.47 -2.37 12.92
N LEU A 319 -19.08 -1.22 13.48
CA LEU A 319 -19.76 0.06 13.34
C LEU A 319 -18.88 1.03 12.55
N ILE A 320 -19.36 1.44 11.37
CA ILE A 320 -18.63 2.37 10.49
C ILE A 320 -19.06 3.81 10.80
N LYS A 321 -18.11 4.65 11.18
CA LYS A 321 -18.32 6.07 11.44
C LYS A 321 -18.23 6.85 10.13
N ASP A 322 -19.31 7.52 9.77
CA ASP A 322 -19.37 8.42 8.61
C ASP A 322 -19.30 9.87 9.12
N SER A 323 -18.36 10.65 8.58
CA SER A 323 -18.17 12.06 8.94
C SER A 323 -19.36 12.95 8.58
N SER A 324 -20.29 12.47 7.74
CA SER A 324 -21.53 13.18 7.44
C SER A 324 -22.58 13.09 8.53
N LEU A 325 -22.43 12.19 9.52
CA LEU A 325 -23.40 12.04 10.60
C LEU A 325 -23.24 13.15 11.63
N SER A 326 -24.36 13.66 12.14
CA SER A 326 -24.33 14.52 13.31
C SER A 326 -23.86 13.74 14.55
N GLN A 327 -23.32 14.46 15.53
CA GLN A 327 -22.86 13.85 16.79
C GLN A 327 -23.99 13.07 17.50
N LEU A 328 -25.21 13.62 17.49
CA LEU A 328 -26.38 12.97 18.11
C LEU A 328 -26.76 11.66 17.42
N GLU A 329 -26.74 11.62 16.08
CA GLU A 329 -27.00 10.41 15.30
C GLU A 329 -25.92 9.35 15.55
N TRP A 330 -24.66 9.78 15.64
CA TRP A 330 -23.53 8.91 15.96
C TRP A 330 -23.69 8.28 17.35
N ASP A 331 -23.99 9.08 18.37
CA ASP A 331 -24.16 8.60 19.74
C ASP A 331 -25.36 7.65 19.85
N THR A 332 -26.47 7.94 19.17
CA THR A 332 -27.65 7.06 19.10
C THR A 332 -27.30 5.70 18.48
N LYS A 333 -26.55 5.69 17.36
CA LYS A 333 -26.09 4.45 16.71
C LYS A 333 -25.13 3.66 17.61
N LYS A 334 -24.22 4.36 18.27
CA LYS A 334 -23.25 3.74 19.17
C LYS A 334 -23.95 3.10 20.37
N GLU A 335 -24.95 3.75 20.96
CA GLU A 335 -25.73 3.21 22.09
C GLU A 335 -26.52 1.95 21.69
N ALA A 336 -27.17 1.98 20.51
CA ALA A 336 -27.85 0.80 19.99
C ALA A 336 -26.89 -0.37 19.74
N ALA A 337 -25.69 -0.08 19.21
CA ALA A 337 -24.64 -1.05 19.03
C ALA A 337 -24.13 -1.61 20.38
N MET A 338 -23.99 -0.77 21.41
CA MET A 338 -23.60 -1.19 22.77
C MET A 338 -24.57 -2.22 23.36
N SER A 339 -25.88 -2.01 23.20
CA SER A 339 -26.91 -2.97 23.64
C SER A 339 -26.79 -4.32 22.91
N LEU A 340 -26.47 -4.30 21.61
CA LEU A 340 -26.26 -5.51 20.83
C LEU A 340 -25.01 -6.28 21.29
N VAL A 341 -23.88 -5.60 21.45
CA VAL A 341 -22.61 -6.25 21.83
C VAL A 341 -22.62 -6.77 23.26
N GLU A 342 -23.39 -6.18 24.18
CA GLU A 342 -23.63 -6.73 25.52
C GLU A 342 -24.31 -8.10 25.45
N LYS A 343 -25.29 -8.26 24.57
CA LYS A 343 -25.93 -9.57 24.32
C LYS A 343 -24.93 -10.57 23.72
N MET A 344 -24.10 -10.12 22.77
CA MET A 344 -23.07 -10.97 22.15
C MET A 344 -22.03 -11.44 23.18
N SER A 345 -21.55 -10.54 24.04
CA SER A 345 -20.62 -10.85 25.11
C SER A 345 -21.18 -11.90 26.08
N ARG A 346 -22.44 -11.75 26.52
CA ARG A 346 -23.10 -12.76 27.38
C ARG A 346 -23.23 -14.12 26.69
N ASN A 347 -23.66 -14.13 25.42
CA ASN A 347 -23.80 -15.37 24.65
C ASN A 347 -22.47 -16.10 24.45
N ASN A 348 -21.35 -15.36 24.39
CA ASN A 348 -20.01 -15.93 24.32
C ASN A 348 -19.36 -16.13 25.70
N ASN A 349 -20.15 -16.14 26.79
CA ASN A 349 -19.67 -16.30 28.16
C ASN A 349 -18.56 -15.31 28.55
N ARG A 350 -18.63 -14.08 28.04
CA ARG A 350 -17.65 -12.99 28.26
C ARG A 350 -16.21 -13.38 27.91
N ARG A 351 -16.03 -14.32 26.99
CA ARG A 351 -14.70 -14.67 26.47
C ARG A 351 -14.17 -13.55 25.57
N ALA A 352 -12.88 -13.59 25.23
CA ALA A 352 -12.31 -12.64 24.28
C ALA A 352 -12.84 -12.90 22.85
N PRO A 353 -13.37 -11.90 22.12
CA PRO A 353 -13.86 -12.11 20.76
C PRO A 353 -12.74 -12.49 19.78
N TRP A 354 -11.49 -12.08 20.04
CA TRP A 354 -10.33 -12.50 19.25
C TRP A 354 -9.91 -13.96 19.46
N GLY A 355 -10.52 -14.66 20.41
CA GLY A 355 -10.24 -16.07 20.68
C GLY A 355 -8.96 -16.33 21.49
N CYS A 356 -8.71 -17.60 21.79
CA CYS A 356 -7.51 -18.07 22.49
C CYS A 356 -6.81 -19.23 21.77
N GLN A 357 -7.25 -19.60 20.55
CA GLN A 357 -6.62 -20.66 19.78
C GLN A 357 -5.13 -20.42 19.54
N TRP A 358 -4.72 -19.15 19.37
CA TRP A 358 -3.31 -18.78 19.19
C TRP A 358 -2.43 -19.30 20.33
N PHE A 359 -2.93 -19.31 21.56
CA PHE A 359 -2.19 -19.74 22.75
C PHE A 359 -2.01 -21.25 22.77
N GLU A 360 -3.06 -21.99 22.40
CA GLU A 360 -3.01 -23.45 22.26
C GLU A 360 -2.00 -23.89 21.20
N GLU A 361 -1.99 -23.25 20.04
CA GLU A 361 -1.00 -23.51 18.99
C GLU A 361 0.42 -23.14 19.44
N TRP A 362 0.57 -21.99 20.10
CA TRP A 362 1.86 -21.55 20.64
C TRP A 362 2.40 -22.52 21.69
N MET A 363 1.59 -23.00 22.63
CA MET A 363 2.00 -23.98 23.64
C MET A 363 2.50 -25.28 22.99
N LYS A 364 1.81 -25.79 21.98
CA LYS A 364 2.26 -26.99 21.24
C LYS A 364 3.63 -26.78 20.61
N ASN A 365 3.89 -25.58 20.08
CA ASN A 365 5.19 -25.23 19.53
C ASN A 365 6.28 -25.18 20.62
N ILE A 366 5.97 -24.61 21.80
CA ILE A 366 6.89 -24.58 22.95
C ILE A 366 7.19 -26.00 23.44
N GLU A 367 6.18 -26.86 23.55
CA GLU A 367 6.36 -28.26 23.93
C GLU A 367 7.25 -28.99 22.92
N ALA A 368 6.98 -28.84 21.62
CA ALA A 368 7.79 -29.44 20.56
C ALA A 368 9.25 -28.95 20.59
N ALA A 369 9.48 -27.64 20.77
CA ALA A 369 10.82 -27.08 20.91
C ALA A 369 11.54 -27.59 22.18
N SER A 370 10.80 -27.75 23.28
CA SER A 370 11.33 -28.24 24.55
C SER A 370 11.72 -29.72 24.47
N VAL A 371 10.90 -30.57 23.81
CA VAL A 371 11.22 -31.97 23.53
C VAL A 371 12.51 -32.10 22.71
N GLN A 372 12.77 -31.13 21.84
CA GLN A 372 13.98 -31.05 21.02
C GLN A 372 15.17 -30.37 21.75
N ASN A 373 15.01 -30.02 23.03
CA ASN A 373 16.01 -29.33 23.85
C ASN A 373 16.52 -28.01 23.24
N GLN A 374 15.66 -27.31 22.49
CA GLN A 374 16.02 -26.03 21.91
C GLN A 374 16.06 -24.94 22.99
N GLN A 375 17.08 -24.09 22.96
CA GLN A 375 17.13 -22.93 23.86
C GLN A 375 15.98 -21.97 23.50
N LEU A 376 15.11 -21.65 24.46
CA LEU A 376 14.05 -20.66 24.26
C LEU A 376 14.61 -19.23 24.33
N HIS A 377 14.18 -18.38 23.41
CA HIS A 377 14.55 -16.96 23.32
C HIS A 377 13.31 -16.07 23.41
N VAL A 378 13.33 -15.09 24.31
CA VAL A 378 12.26 -14.09 24.50
C VAL A 378 12.84 -12.72 24.18
N PHE A 379 12.21 -12.03 23.23
CA PHE A 379 12.58 -10.67 22.84
C PHE A 379 11.65 -9.64 23.48
N TYR A 380 12.25 -8.64 24.13
CA TYR A 380 11.58 -7.50 24.72
C TYR A 380 11.63 -6.29 23.78
N PHE A 381 10.78 -5.30 24.04
CA PHE A 381 10.92 -3.99 23.42
C PHE A 381 12.27 -3.36 23.77
N GLU A 382 12.70 -2.47 22.88
CA GLU A 382 13.93 -1.70 23.01
C GLU A 382 14.11 -1.09 24.42
N ASN A 383 15.29 -1.32 24.98
CA ASN A 383 15.77 -0.92 26.30
C ASN A 383 14.89 -1.37 27.47
N SER A 384 14.12 -2.45 27.30
CA SER A 384 13.08 -2.86 28.26
C SER A 384 13.14 -4.34 28.64
N VAL A 385 14.33 -4.95 28.53
CA VAL A 385 14.56 -6.37 28.89
C VAL A 385 14.11 -6.66 30.32
N GLY A 386 13.33 -7.72 30.49
CA GLY A 386 12.81 -8.17 31.78
C GLY A 386 11.60 -7.36 32.32
N GLN A 387 11.20 -6.28 31.66
CA GLN A 387 10.07 -5.45 32.10
C GLN A 387 8.73 -5.94 31.54
N GLY A 388 7.63 -5.66 32.27
CA GLY A 388 6.27 -6.01 31.85
C GLY A 388 5.85 -7.46 32.10
N LYS A 389 6.61 -8.22 32.90
CA LYS A 389 6.23 -9.55 33.37
C LYS A 389 5.09 -9.49 34.38
N VAL A 390 4.24 -10.51 34.35
CA VAL A 390 3.13 -10.71 35.30
C VAL A 390 3.11 -12.19 35.67
N SER A 391 2.74 -12.52 36.91
CA SER A 391 2.59 -13.93 37.30
C SER A 391 1.40 -14.55 36.57
N TRP A 392 1.46 -15.86 36.26
CA TRP A 392 0.37 -16.55 35.57
C TRP A 392 -0.99 -16.41 36.27
N SER A 393 -1.01 -16.45 37.61
CA SER A 393 -2.21 -16.28 38.42
C SER A 393 -2.83 -14.87 38.34
N GLU A 394 -2.06 -13.88 37.91
CA GLU A 394 -2.50 -12.48 37.81
C GLU A 394 -2.88 -12.07 36.39
N LEU A 395 -2.75 -12.94 35.39
CA LEU A 395 -3.06 -12.59 33.99
C LEU A 395 -4.52 -12.14 33.78
N SER A 396 -5.47 -12.74 34.50
CA SER A 396 -6.87 -12.34 34.46
C SER A 396 -7.18 -11.11 35.30
N ASN A 397 -6.22 -10.59 36.08
CA ASN A 397 -6.38 -9.40 36.92
C ASN A 397 -6.04 -8.14 36.09
N LYS A 398 -7.07 -7.34 35.80
CA LYS A 398 -6.93 -6.12 34.97
C LYS A 398 -6.00 -5.10 35.60
N ASP A 399 -6.01 -4.94 36.91
CA ASP A 399 -5.19 -3.94 37.60
C ASP A 399 -3.70 -4.34 37.55
N ALA A 400 -3.41 -5.63 37.74
CA ALA A 400 -2.05 -6.17 37.63
C ALA A 400 -1.51 -6.02 36.19
N ILE A 401 -2.33 -6.35 35.19
CA ILE A 401 -1.98 -6.18 33.78
C ILE A 401 -1.78 -4.70 33.42
N GLU A 402 -2.66 -3.80 33.89
CA GLU A 402 -2.50 -2.36 33.64
C GLU A 402 -1.24 -1.80 34.30
N ALA A 403 -0.93 -2.23 35.52
CA ALA A 403 0.30 -1.85 36.21
C ALA A 403 1.54 -2.31 35.45
N ALA A 404 1.60 -3.57 35.02
CA ALA A 404 2.69 -4.08 34.19
C ALA A 404 2.77 -3.39 32.83
N ARG A 405 1.63 -2.93 32.29
CA ARG A 405 1.57 -2.16 31.04
C ARG A 405 2.06 -0.72 31.15
N LYS A 406 2.31 -0.20 32.35
CA LYS A 406 2.91 1.13 32.53
C LYS A 406 4.44 1.08 32.42
N SER A 407 5.05 -0.10 32.56
CA SER A 407 6.49 -0.36 32.47
C SER A 407 6.79 -1.44 31.41
N THR A 408 6.28 -1.28 30.19
CA THR A 408 6.26 -2.40 29.22
C THR A 408 7.60 -2.66 28.55
N GLY A 409 8.11 -3.87 28.74
CA GLY A 409 9.00 -4.54 27.79
C GLY A 409 8.30 -5.58 26.91
N LEU A 410 7.04 -5.92 27.18
CA LEU A 410 6.29 -6.98 26.50
C LEU A 410 4.98 -6.46 25.90
N GLY A 411 4.61 -7.02 24.74
CA GLY A 411 3.27 -6.87 24.16
C GLY A 411 2.21 -7.71 24.88
N ALA A 412 0.94 -7.48 24.55
CA ALA A 412 -0.19 -8.11 25.26
C ALA A 412 -0.20 -9.65 25.21
N SER A 413 0.08 -10.27 24.05
CA SER A 413 0.23 -11.73 23.95
C SER A 413 1.50 -12.21 24.65
N GLN A 414 2.60 -11.47 24.47
CA GLN A 414 3.91 -11.81 25.05
C GLN A 414 3.88 -11.88 26.57
N THR A 415 3.11 -11.01 27.25
CA THR A 415 2.94 -11.09 28.71
C THR A 415 2.39 -12.46 29.13
N ALA A 416 1.41 -13.00 28.40
CA ALA A 416 0.87 -14.32 28.70
C ALA A 416 1.83 -15.46 28.33
N GLU A 417 2.55 -15.34 27.21
CA GLU A 417 3.59 -16.30 26.79
C GLU A 417 4.68 -16.42 27.87
N VAL A 418 5.26 -15.30 28.30
CA VAL A 418 6.33 -15.28 29.31
C VAL A 418 5.83 -15.76 30.67
N ALA A 419 4.64 -15.34 31.10
CA ALA A 419 4.03 -15.80 32.35
C ALA A 419 3.82 -17.32 32.36
N TYR A 420 3.50 -17.93 31.21
CA TYR A 420 3.35 -19.38 31.09
C TYR A 420 4.69 -20.11 31.16
N LEU A 421 5.73 -19.58 30.50
CA LEU A 421 7.09 -20.13 30.60
C LEU A 421 7.58 -20.11 32.06
N ASP A 422 7.35 -18.99 32.76
CA ASP A 422 7.69 -18.84 34.18
C ASP A 422 6.90 -19.82 35.05
N LYS A 423 5.60 -20.00 34.81
CA LYS A 423 4.74 -20.98 35.51
C LYS A 423 5.28 -22.40 35.40
N LEU A 424 5.74 -22.80 34.21
CA LEU A 424 6.28 -24.13 33.97
C LEU A 424 7.74 -24.27 34.43
N GLY A 425 8.41 -23.17 34.78
CA GLY A 425 9.84 -23.17 35.11
C GLY A 425 10.74 -23.49 33.90
N LEU A 426 10.28 -23.19 32.67
CA LEU A 426 11.05 -23.43 31.46
C LEU A 426 12.14 -22.34 31.32
N PRO A 427 13.42 -22.72 31.18
CA PRO A 427 14.49 -21.73 31.04
C PRO A 427 14.45 -21.07 29.67
N TYR A 428 14.55 -19.74 29.64
CA TYR A 428 14.69 -18.95 28.42
C TYR A 428 15.75 -17.86 28.59
N VAL A 429 16.29 -17.40 27.47
CA VAL A 429 17.23 -16.27 27.44
C VAL A 429 16.48 -15.02 26.98
N GLU A 430 16.66 -13.95 27.72
CA GLU A 430 16.03 -12.65 27.48
C GLU A 430 16.93 -11.78 26.61
N HIS A 431 16.36 -11.15 25.59
CA HIS A 431 17.08 -10.28 24.66
C HIS A 431 16.35 -8.96 24.48
N ASP A 432 17.12 -7.92 24.20
CA ASP A 432 16.57 -6.73 23.58
C ASP A 432 16.27 -7.02 22.11
N VAL A 433 15.18 -6.49 21.56
CA VAL A 433 14.89 -6.62 20.12
C VAL A 433 16.01 -6.05 19.24
N MET A 434 16.78 -5.08 19.73
CA MET A 434 17.91 -4.52 19.00
C MET A 434 19.07 -5.52 18.84
N ASP A 435 19.17 -6.51 19.72
CA ASP A 435 20.18 -7.58 19.66
C ASP A 435 19.81 -8.70 18.67
N PHE A 436 18.61 -8.65 18.09
CA PHE A 436 18.09 -9.68 17.20
C PHE A 436 19.07 -10.14 16.10
N PRO A 437 19.75 -9.24 15.35
CA PRO A 437 20.69 -9.66 14.31
C PRO A 437 21.85 -10.51 14.84
N GLU A 438 22.38 -10.14 16.01
CA GLU A 438 23.48 -10.87 16.64
C GLU A 438 23.02 -12.24 17.15
N VAL A 439 21.83 -12.29 17.77
CA VAL A 439 21.25 -13.54 18.25
C VAL A 439 21.03 -14.52 17.10
N ILE A 440 20.46 -14.07 15.98
CA ILE A 440 20.28 -14.92 14.79
C ILE A 440 21.62 -15.38 14.23
N ALA A 441 22.60 -14.49 14.09
CA ALA A 441 23.93 -14.86 13.61
C ALA A 441 24.63 -15.90 14.51
N ARG A 442 24.36 -15.88 15.82
CA ARG A 442 24.84 -16.89 16.76
C ARG A 442 24.11 -18.23 16.60
N LEU A 443 22.79 -18.22 16.38
CA LEU A 443 22.02 -19.44 16.17
C LEU A 443 22.46 -20.18 14.89
N ARG A 444 22.67 -19.45 13.79
CA ARG A 444 23.21 -20.02 12.54
C ARG A 444 24.57 -20.71 12.75
N ARG A 445 25.48 -20.09 13.49
CA ARG A 445 26.82 -20.65 13.76
C ARG A 445 26.82 -21.92 14.62
N ARG A 446 25.75 -22.17 15.38
CA ARG A 446 25.61 -23.37 16.22
C ARG A 446 24.89 -24.51 15.50
N SER A 447 24.24 -24.21 14.38
CA SER A 447 23.54 -25.17 13.50
C SER A 447 24.52 -25.87 12.54
N LEU A 448 25.59 -25.17 12.15
CA LEU A 448 26.75 -25.70 11.41
C LEU A 448 27.67 -26.53 12.33
#